data_AF-A0A9Q1BT24-F1
#
_entry.id   AF-A0A9Q1BT24-F1
#
_cell.length_a   1.000
_cell.length_b   1.000
_cell.length_c   1.000
_cell.angle_alpha   90.00
_cell.angle_beta   90.00
_cell.angle_gamma   90.00
#
_symmetry.space_group_name_H-M   'P 1'
#
loop_
_entity.id
_entity.type
_entity.pdbx_description
1 polymer ?
#
loop_
_entity_poly.entity_id
_entity_poly.type
_entity_poly.pdbx_seq_one_letter_code
_entity_poly.pdbx_strand_id
1 'polypeptide(L)'
;MDIEKLTEIGKSLGLGGENLIKFIQEERDVQNQIRIEQQKIEREKRAHEREMKAEEKEILDKQLELVAMEKEKSDSRQSQGEVNISGGTSHAYRAKAPKLPRFNEGTDDLDAYLQRFERYSRNQGWDRKEWATNLSALLHGKALDIHS
;
A
#
# COMPACT_ATOMS: atom_id res chain seq x y z
N MET A 1 31.42 31.67 -15.08
CA MET A 1 32.30 31.97 -16.24
C MET A 1 33.37 32.95 -15.78
N ASP A 2 34.60 32.85 -16.29
CA ASP A 2 35.70 33.71 -15.82
C ASP A 2 35.56 35.14 -16.34
N ILE A 3 36.01 36.09 -15.52
CA ILE A 3 35.88 37.53 -15.76
C ILE A 3 36.61 37.95 -17.04
N GLU A 4 37.75 37.30 -17.32
CA GLU A 4 38.56 37.51 -18.50
C GLU A 4 37.78 37.18 -19.77
N LYS A 5 37.06 36.04 -19.78
CA LYS A 5 36.19 35.64 -20.91
C LYS A 5 35.02 36.61 -21.10
N LEU A 6 34.38 37.04 -20.03
CA LEU A 6 33.31 38.05 -20.11
C LEU A 6 33.82 39.40 -20.65
N THR A 7 35.06 39.75 -20.30
CA THR A 7 35.71 40.97 -20.79
C THR A 7 36.05 40.87 -22.28
N GLU A 8 36.54 39.72 -22.74
CA GLU A 8 36.80 39.45 -24.17
C GLU A 8 35.51 39.45 -24.99
N ILE A 9 34.46 38.80 -24.50
CA ILE A 9 33.14 38.77 -25.15
C ILE A 9 32.60 40.19 -25.27
N GLY A 10 32.58 40.97 -24.17
CA GLY A 10 32.09 42.34 -24.20
C GLY A 10 32.89 43.24 -25.16
N LYS A 11 34.22 43.11 -25.21
CA LYS A 11 35.07 43.81 -26.19
C LYS A 11 34.78 43.38 -27.63
N SER A 12 34.57 42.09 -27.88
CA SER A 12 34.22 41.56 -29.21
C SER A 12 32.85 42.06 -29.71
N LEU A 13 31.96 42.38 -28.77
CA LEU A 13 30.66 43.02 -29.03
C LEU A 13 30.77 44.54 -29.21
N GLY A 14 31.98 45.10 -29.18
CA GLY A 14 32.23 46.53 -29.30
C GLY A 14 31.91 47.35 -28.04
N LEU A 15 31.68 46.69 -26.90
CA LEU A 15 31.42 47.37 -25.63
C LEU A 15 32.75 47.82 -25.00
N GLY A 16 32.77 49.06 -24.53
CA GLY A 16 33.93 49.66 -23.87
C GLY A 16 33.52 50.52 -22.69
N GLY A 17 34.48 50.84 -21.82
CA GLY A 17 34.28 51.72 -20.67
C GLY A 17 33.13 51.25 -19.77
N GLU A 18 32.20 52.15 -19.49
CA GLU A 18 31.08 51.92 -18.57
C GLU A 18 30.12 50.81 -19.04
N ASN A 19 29.88 50.69 -20.35
CA ASN A 19 28.98 49.68 -20.89
C ASN A 19 29.55 48.26 -20.74
N LEU A 20 30.88 48.10 -20.83
CA LEU A 20 31.54 46.83 -20.60
C LEU A 20 31.45 46.41 -19.12
N ILE A 21 31.59 47.36 -18.20
CA ILE A 21 31.45 47.10 -16.76
C ILE A 21 30.04 46.66 -16.42
N LYS A 22 29.01 47.34 -16.95
CA LYS A 22 27.60 46.98 -16.74
C LYS A 22 27.31 45.56 -17.23
N PHE A 23 27.74 45.22 -18.44
CA PHE A 23 27.60 43.87 -19.00
C PHE A 23 28.21 42.79 -18.09
N ILE A 24 29.46 42.99 -17.64
CA ILE A 24 30.14 42.01 -16.78
C ILE A 24 29.41 41.87 -15.44
N GLN A 25 28.91 42.97 -14.88
CA GLN A 25 28.19 42.96 -13.61
C GLN A 25 26.84 42.22 -13.73
N GLU A 26 26.06 42.54 -14.77
CA GLU A 26 24.78 41.88 -15.05
C GLU A 26 24.96 40.37 -15.23
N GLU A 27 25.95 39.95 -16.02
CA GLU A 27 26.24 38.53 -16.23
C GLU A 27 26.64 37.81 -14.93
N ARG A 28 27.40 38.46 -14.05
CA ARG A 28 27.71 37.90 -12.73
C ARG A 28 26.50 37.80 -11.84
N ASP A 29 25.64 38.80 -11.86
CA ASP A 29 24.44 38.83 -11.02
C ASP A 29 23.45 37.75 -11.47
N VAL A 30 23.29 37.55 -12.79
CA VAL A 30 22.52 36.44 -13.36
C VAL A 30 23.13 35.09 -12.94
N GLN A 31 24.46 34.92 -13.07
CA GLN A 31 25.12 33.67 -12.65
C GLN A 31 24.95 33.40 -11.15
N ASN A 32 25.04 34.44 -10.31
CA ASN A 32 24.82 34.32 -8.87
C ASN A 32 23.37 33.94 -8.55
N GLN A 33 22.39 34.54 -9.23
CA GLN A 33 20.97 34.20 -9.06
C GLN A 33 20.70 32.75 -9.46
N ILE A 34 21.20 32.31 -10.61
CA ILE A 34 21.07 30.91 -11.06
C ILE A 34 21.68 29.96 -10.03
N ARG A 35 22.86 30.28 -9.49
CA ARG A 35 23.51 29.45 -8.47
C ARG A 35 22.67 29.37 -7.19
N ILE A 36 22.12 30.49 -6.72
CA ILE A 36 21.26 30.54 -5.53
C ILE A 36 20.00 29.71 -5.75
N GLU A 37 19.35 29.87 -6.91
CA GLU A 37 18.13 29.13 -7.23
C GLU A 37 18.39 27.63 -7.35
N GLN A 38 19.48 27.22 -8.00
CA GLN A 38 19.89 25.81 -8.06
C GLN A 38 20.13 25.22 -6.66
N GLN A 39 20.82 25.96 -5.78
CA GLN A 39 21.04 25.53 -4.40
C GLN A 39 19.73 25.41 -3.61
N LYS A 40 18.77 26.32 -3.86
CA LYS A 40 17.45 26.28 -3.24
C LYS A 40 16.66 25.06 -3.71
N ILE A 41 16.58 24.83 -5.02
CA ILE A 41 15.92 23.66 -5.62
C ILE A 41 16.53 22.36 -5.09
N GLU A 42 17.85 22.25 -5.02
CA GLU A 42 18.52 21.05 -4.51
C GLU A 42 18.22 20.83 -3.03
N ARG A 43 18.18 21.91 -2.23
CA ARG A 43 17.82 21.84 -0.82
C ARG A 43 16.38 21.39 -0.61
N GLU A 44 15.44 21.93 -1.40
CA GLU A 44 14.03 21.55 -1.36
C GLU A 44 13.85 20.09 -1.78
N LYS A 45 14.49 19.66 -2.87
CA LYS A 45 14.47 18.25 -3.31
C LYS A 45 14.99 17.32 -2.22
N ARG A 46 16.11 17.67 -1.57
CA ARG A 46 16.69 16.87 -0.48
C ARG A 46 15.79 16.86 0.76
N ALA A 47 15.11 17.95 1.06
CA ALA A 47 14.16 18.00 2.17
C ALA A 47 12.95 17.10 1.88
N HIS A 48 12.38 17.22 0.68
CA HIS A 48 11.25 16.41 0.25
C HIS A 48 11.57 14.91 0.19
N GLU A 49 12.75 14.53 -0.32
CA GLU A 49 13.20 13.13 -0.32
C GLU A 49 13.32 12.55 1.10
N ARG A 50 13.80 13.36 2.06
CA ARG A 50 13.89 12.94 3.46
C ARG A 50 12.51 12.77 4.10
N GLU A 51 11.58 13.66 3.78
CA GLU A 51 10.19 13.59 4.25
C GLU A 51 9.49 12.33 3.72
N MET A 52 9.54 12.11 2.40
CA MET A 52 8.99 10.91 1.76
C MET A 52 9.57 9.62 2.36
N LYS A 53 10.89 9.59 2.59
CA LYS A 53 11.55 8.43 3.20
C LYS A 53 11.16 8.22 4.66
N ALA A 54 10.92 9.31 5.41
CA ALA A 54 10.45 9.22 6.78
C ALA A 54 9.01 8.69 6.83
N GLU A 55 8.13 9.17 5.96
CA GLU A 55 6.75 8.68 5.83
C GLU A 55 6.70 7.21 5.41
N GLU A 56 7.48 6.81 4.41
CA GLU A 56 7.56 5.42 3.96
C GLU A 56 8.02 4.50 5.10
N LYS A 57 9.02 4.93 5.87
CA LYS A 57 9.48 4.19 7.04
C LYS A 57 8.39 4.09 8.11
N GLU A 58 7.68 5.17 8.40
CA GLU A 58 6.59 5.17 9.39
C GLU A 58 5.45 4.23 8.97
N ILE A 59 5.10 4.22 7.68
CA ILE A 59 4.11 3.29 7.13
C ILE A 59 4.57 1.84 7.29
N LEU A 60 5.83 1.55 6.96
CA LEU A 60 6.40 0.22 7.09
C LEU A 60 6.43 -0.25 8.55
N ASP A 61 6.84 0.61 9.48
CA ASP A 61 6.87 0.31 10.91
C ASP A 61 5.45 0.01 11.43
N LYS A 62 4.44 0.80 11.03
CA LYS A 62 3.02 0.54 11.35
C LYS A 62 2.51 -0.78 10.76
N GLN A 63 2.88 -1.12 9.54
CA GLN A 63 2.49 -2.39 8.93
C GLN A 63 3.09 -3.59 9.67
N LEU A 64 4.37 -3.51 10.04
CA LEU A 64 5.04 -4.54 10.83
C LEU A 64 4.39 -4.71 12.20
N GLU A 65 4.04 -3.61 12.87
CA GLU A 65 3.33 -3.64 14.15
C GLU A 65 1.95 -4.32 14.03
N LEU A 66 1.18 -3.99 13.00
CA LEU A 66 -0.11 -4.64 12.74
C LEU A 66 0.02 -6.15 12.52
N VAL A 67 1.01 -6.58 11.73
CA VAL A 67 1.28 -8.00 11.50
C VAL A 67 1.70 -8.72 12.77
N ALA A 68 2.52 -8.09 13.61
CA ALA A 68 2.92 -8.64 14.91
C ALA A 68 1.72 -8.79 15.84
N MET A 69 0.86 -7.77 15.94
CA MET A 69 -0.37 -7.84 16.75
C MET A 69 -1.37 -8.89 16.23
N GLU A 70 -1.49 -9.07 14.91
CA GLU A 70 -2.33 -10.12 14.34
C GLU A 70 -1.82 -11.52 14.70
N LYS A 71 -0.49 -11.71 14.65
CA LYS A 71 0.15 -12.98 15.04
C LYS A 71 -0.01 -13.28 16.53
N GLU A 72 0.17 -12.28 17.40
CA GLU A 72 -0.06 -12.45 18.84
C GLU A 72 -1.52 -12.77 19.17
N LYS A 73 -2.47 -12.16 18.44
CA LYS A 73 -3.91 -12.48 18.58
C LYS A 73 -4.26 -13.87 18.05
N SER A 74 -3.60 -14.36 16.99
CA SER A 74 -3.78 -15.75 16.55
C SER A 74 -3.22 -16.75 17.54
N ASP A 75 -2.02 -16.48 18.09
CA ASP A 75 -1.35 -17.38 19.03
C ASP A 75 -2.08 -17.41 20.40
N SER A 76 -2.62 -16.28 20.86
CA SER A 76 -3.43 -16.19 22.09
C SER A 76 -4.79 -16.90 21.95
N ARG A 77 -5.37 -16.93 20.74
CA ARG A 77 -6.59 -17.71 20.46
C ARG A 77 -6.32 -19.22 20.41
N GLN A 78 -5.10 -19.64 20.07
CA GLN A 78 -4.71 -21.05 20.14
C GLN A 78 -4.39 -21.50 21.57
N SER A 79 -3.79 -20.65 22.43
CA SER A 79 -3.45 -21.06 23.80
C SER A 79 -4.63 -21.05 24.79
N GLN A 80 -5.68 -20.24 24.57
CA GLN A 80 -6.92 -20.32 25.36
C GLN A 80 -7.88 -21.45 24.92
N GLY A 81 -7.51 -22.25 23.91
CA GLY A 81 -8.26 -23.42 23.44
C GLY A 81 -7.90 -24.75 24.10
N GLU A 82 -6.85 -24.81 24.93
CA GLU A 82 -6.35 -26.05 25.55
C GLU A 82 -6.60 -26.10 27.06
N VAL A 83 -7.86 -26.10 27.50
CA VAL A 83 -8.22 -26.78 28.76
C VAL A 83 -9.57 -27.49 28.60
N ASN A 84 -9.54 -28.79 28.89
CA ASN A 84 -10.62 -29.78 28.91
C ASN A 84 -11.13 -30.31 27.55
N ILE A 85 -10.53 -31.41 27.08
CA ILE A 85 -11.25 -32.70 26.91
C ILE A 85 -10.32 -33.86 27.29
N SER A 86 -10.38 -34.27 28.56
CA SER A 86 -10.15 -35.67 28.92
C SER A 86 -11.47 -36.42 28.69
N GLY A 87 -11.49 -37.33 27.72
CA GLY A 87 -12.52 -38.36 27.59
C GLY A 87 -13.26 -38.35 26.26
N GLY A 88 -13.14 -39.46 25.53
CA GLY A 88 -14.16 -39.88 24.57
C GLY A 88 -13.72 -39.95 23.12
N THR A 89 -13.20 -41.12 22.75
CA THR A 89 -13.53 -41.84 21.51
C THR A 89 -13.58 -41.03 20.21
N SER A 90 -12.55 -41.22 19.38
CA SER A 90 -12.66 -41.50 17.94
C SER A 90 -14.08 -41.38 17.36
N HIS A 91 -14.53 -40.15 17.08
CA HIS A 91 -15.72 -39.91 16.29
C HIS A 91 -15.34 -38.92 15.20
N ALA A 92 -15.31 -39.45 13.98
CA ALA A 92 -15.26 -38.74 12.73
C ALA A 92 -15.76 -37.30 12.84
N TYR A 93 -14.90 -36.35 12.47
CA TYR A 93 -15.25 -34.97 12.16
C TYR A 93 -16.25 -35.00 10.99
N ARG A 94 -17.52 -35.29 11.29
CA ARG A 94 -18.63 -35.04 10.40
C ARG A 94 -18.72 -33.54 10.32
N ALA A 95 -18.22 -32.98 9.22
CA ALA A 95 -18.52 -31.62 8.77
C ALA A 95 -20.02 -31.38 8.99
N LYS A 96 -20.36 -30.63 10.04
CA LYS A 96 -21.75 -30.25 10.28
C LYS A 96 -22.08 -29.26 9.19
N ALA A 97 -22.90 -29.69 8.24
CA ALA A 97 -23.32 -28.87 7.11
C ALA A 97 -23.72 -27.46 7.58
N PRO A 98 -23.36 -26.41 6.83
CA PRO A 98 -23.70 -25.05 7.18
C PRO A 98 -25.19 -24.92 7.52
N LYS A 99 -25.53 -24.32 8.68
CA LYS A 99 -26.92 -23.94 8.99
C LYS A 99 -27.38 -22.69 8.20
N LEU A 100 -26.74 -22.42 7.08
CA LEU A 100 -27.14 -21.36 6.16
C LEU A 100 -28.30 -21.88 5.31
N PRO A 101 -29.35 -21.07 5.12
CA PRO A 101 -30.35 -21.33 4.09
C PRO A 101 -29.66 -21.44 2.73
N ARG A 102 -30.09 -22.41 1.91
CA ARG A 102 -29.59 -22.59 0.54
C ARG A 102 -29.88 -21.34 -0.30
N PHE A 103 -29.06 -21.09 -1.32
CA PHE A 103 -29.22 -19.96 -2.22
C PHE A 103 -30.46 -20.13 -3.10
N ASN A 104 -31.36 -19.13 -3.10
CA ASN A 104 -32.54 -19.15 -3.97
C ASN A 104 -32.43 -18.10 -5.09
N GLU A 105 -32.20 -18.55 -6.33
CA GLU A 105 -32.09 -17.70 -7.54
C GLU A 105 -33.29 -16.76 -7.76
N GLY A 106 -34.47 -17.07 -7.22
CA GLY A 106 -35.67 -16.24 -7.38
C GLY A 106 -35.80 -15.10 -6.37
N THR A 107 -35.02 -15.10 -5.29
CA THR A 107 -35.18 -14.16 -4.17
C THR A 107 -33.88 -13.62 -3.59
N ASP A 108 -32.79 -14.37 -3.67
CA ASP A 108 -31.48 -13.96 -3.17
C ASP A 108 -30.65 -13.32 -4.31
N ASP A 109 -30.04 -12.18 -4.01
CA ASP A 109 -28.94 -11.65 -4.81
C ASP A 109 -27.65 -12.45 -4.51
N LEU A 110 -26.91 -12.82 -5.57
CA LEU A 110 -25.75 -13.71 -5.45
C LEU A 110 -24.62 -13.05 -4.66
N ASP A 111 -24.34 -11.77 -4.93
CA ASP A 111 -23.27 -11.03 -4.24
C ASP A 111 -23.59 -10.87 -2.75
N ALA A 112 -24.85 -10.53 -2.43
CA ALA A 112 -25.32 -10.48 -1.04
C ALA A 112 -25.26 -11.85 -0.34
N TYR A 113 -25.55 -12.94 -1.06
CA TYR A 113 -25.49 -14.30 -0.53
C TYR A 113 -24.05 -14.73 -0.24
N LEU A 114 -23.10 -14.43 -1.13
CA LEU A 114 -21.68 -14.73 -0.94
C LEU A 114 -21.11 -13.96 0.27
N GLN A 115 -21.44 -12.68 0.42
CA GLN A 115 -21.03 -11.91 1.61
C GLN A 115 -21.57 -12.52 2.92
N ARG A 116 -22.82 -13.02 2.89
CA ARG A 116 -23.43 -13.72 4.03
C ARG A 116 -22.71 -15.03 4.35
N PHE A 117 -22.36 -15.80 3.32
CA PHE A 117 -21.59 -17.04 3.45
C PHE A 117 -20.19 -16.78 4.01
N GLU A 118 -19.48 -15.76 3.53
CA GLU A 118 -18.15 -15.41 4.03
C GLU A 118 -18.19 -14.98 5.49
N ARG A 119 -19.15 -14.13 5.87
CA ARG A 119 -19.31 -13.69 7.26
C ARG A 119 -19.59 -14.87 8.18
N TYR A 120 -20.43 -15.81 7.74
CA TYR A 120 -20.73 -17.03 8.48
C TYR A 120 -19.50 -17.94 8.61
N SER A 121 -18.79 -18.19 7.51
CA SER A 121 -17.61 -19.06 7.47
C SER A 121 -16.47 -18.51 8.33
N ARG A 122 -16.26 -17.19 8.33
CA ARG A 122 -15.30 -16.51 9.23
C ARG A 122 -15.72 -16.65 10.70
N ASN A 123 -17.00 -16.47 11.01
CA ASN A 123 -17.50 -16.59 12.38
C ASN A 123 -17.43 -18.02 12.92
N GLN A 124 -17.55 -19.02 12.04
CA GLN A 124 -17.44 -20.45 12.39
C GLN A 124 -16.00 -20.98 12.36
N GLY A 125 -15.02 -20.15 12.00
CA GLY A 125 -13.61 -20.52 11.97
C GLY A 125 -13.27 -21.54 10.88
N TRP A 126 -13.99 -21.57 9.77
CA TRP A 126 -13.73 -22.52 8.68
C TRP A 126 -12.45 -22.16 7.92
N ASP A 127 -11.63 -23.16 7.59
CA ASP A 127 -10.46 -22.97 6.73
C ASP A 127 -10.93 -22.57 5.31
N ARG A 128 -10.30 -21.56 4.70
CA ARG A 128 -10.58 -21.11 3.33
C ARG A 128 -10.53 -22.24 2.31
N LYS A 129 -9.71 -23.27 2.54
CA LYS A 129 -9.63 -24.46 1.67
C LYS A 129 -10.95 -25.24 1.62
N GLU A 130 -11.74 -25.18 2.68
CA GLU A 130 -13.03 -25.87 2.80
C GLU A 130 -14.21 -25.01 2.32
N TRP A 131 -13.99 -23.72 2.03
CA TRP A 131 -15.07 -22.81 1.64
C TRP A 131 -15.68 -23.20 0.31
N ALA A 132 -14.88 -23.57 -0.69
CA ALA A 132 -15.37 -23.99 -1.99
C ALA A 132 -16.29 -25.22 -1.90
N THR A 133 -15.86 -26.23 -1.14
CA THR A 133 -16.63 -27.46 -0.93
C THR A 133 -17.94 -27.18 -0.18
N ASN A 134 -17.91 -26.37 0.88
CA ASN A 134 -19.11 -26.05 1.64
C ASN A 134 -20.06 -25.10 0.88
N LEU A 135 -19.53 -24.17 0.08
CA LEU A 135 -20.30 -23.27 -0.76
C LEU A 135 -21.03 -24.06 -1.86
N SER A 136 -20.36 -25.01 -2.50
CA SER A 136 -20.99 -25.86 -3.52
C SER A 136 -22.19 -26.67 -3.00
N ALA A 137 -22.20 -27.02 -1.71
CA ALA A 137 -23.33 -27.73 -1.08
C ALA A 137 -24.56 -26.83 -0.84
N LEU A 138 -24.35 -25.51 -0.83
CA LEU A 138 -25.37 -24.49 -0.57
C LEU A 138 -25.91 -23.83 -1.84
N LEU A 139 -25.21 -23.98 -2.97
CA LEU A 139 -25.64 -23.57 -4.29
C LEU A 139 -26.39 -24.71 -4.98
N HIS A 140 -27.36 -24.37 -5.84
CA HIS A 140 -28.10 -25.34 -6.64
C HIS A 140 -28.63 -24.69 -7.92
N GLY A 141 -28.94 -25.47 -8.96
CA GLY A 141 -29.53 -24.93 -10.19
C GLY A 141 -28.50 -24.33 -11.15
N LYS A 142 -28.86 -23.25 -11.85
CA LYS A 142 -28.00 -22.55 -12.82
C LYS A 142 -26.83 -21.83 -12.16
N ALA A 143 -26.87 -21.61 -10.85
CA ALA A 143 -25.77 -21.08 -10.06
C ALA A 143 -24.53 -22.00 -9.99
N LEU A 144 -24.63 -23.26 -10.43
CA LEU A 144 -23.50 -24.20 -10.55
C LEU A 144 -22.74 -24.07 -11.89
N ASP A 145 -23.32 -23.42 -12.91
CA ASP A 145 -22.72 -23.35 -14.27
C ASP A 145 -21.55 -22.35 -14.39
N ILE A 146 -21.24 -21.59 -13.33
CA ILE A 146 -20.20 -20.54 -13.36
C ILE A 146 -18.81 -21.09 -12.98
N HIS A 147 -18.69 -22.40 -12.70
CA HIS A 147 -17.42 -23.05 -12.35
C HIS A 147 -17.08 -24.28 -13.21
N SER A 148 -17.22 -24.17 -14.54
CA SER A 148 -16.47 -25.03 -15.48
C SER A 148 -15.50 -24.23 -16.33
#